data_AF-A0A947NX85-F1
#
_entry.id   AF-A0A947NX85-F1
#
_cell.length_a   1.000
_cell.length_b   1.000
_cell.length_c   1.000
_cell.angle_alpha   90.00
_cell.angle_beta   90.00
_cell.angle_gamma   90.00
#
_symmetry.space_group_name_H-M   'P 1'
#
loop_
_entity.id
_entity.type
_entity.pdbx_description
1 polymer ?
#
loop_
_entity_poly.entity_id
_entity_poly.type
_entity_poly.pdbx_seq_one_letter_code
_entity_poly.pdbx_strand_id
1 'polypeptide(L)'
;QAGLQLTAARTLVNYTDAGSLRIQRIMATGGVNVQRGSETASGDNAVYDFNRRIITLSGNVRLRRGSDTLNGGRLVIDLVSGVSSVDGSASGSSGVAGETTTSDGGRVSGTFSVPES
;
A
#
# COMPACT_ATOMS: atom_id res chain seq x y z
N GLN A 1 10.00 16.64 -9.58
CA GLN A 1 9.35 15.32 -9.49
C GLN A 1 10.07 14.54 -8.38
N ALA A 2 9.48 14.42 -7.19
CA ALA A 2 10.10 13.64 -6.11
C ALA A 2 10.03 12.15 -6.50
N GLY A 3 11.18 11.49 -6.57
CA GLY A 3 11.26 10.08 -6.94
C GLY A 3 10.47 9.20 -5.98
N LEU A 4 9.77 8.19 -6.51
CA LEU A 4 9.17 7.13 -5.74
C LEU A 4 10.29 6.29 -5.11
N GLN A 5 10.27 6.12 -3.79
CA GLN A 5 11.19 5.23 -3.08
C GLN A 5 10.40 4.08 -2.46
N LEU A 6 10.91 2.87 -2.59
CA LEU A 6 10.35 1.67 -1.99
C LEU A 6 11.48 0.90 -1.28
N THR A 7 11.27 0.57 -0.01
CA THR A 7 12.18 -0.27 0.78
C THR A 7 11.42 -1.45 1.38
N ALA A 8 12.09 -2.61 1.47
CA ALA A 8 11.56 -3.83 2.07
C ALA A 8 12.70 -4.79 2.40
N ALA A 9 12.45 -5.80 3.23
CA ALA A 9 13.42 -6.86 3.50
C ALA A 9 13.73 -7.70 2.25
N ARG A 10 12.73 -7.95 1.41
CA ARG A 10 12.91 -8.69 0.15
C ARG A 10 12.13 -8.05 -0.98
N THR A 11 12.77 -7.98 -2.15
CA THR A 11 12.19 -7.47 -3.38
C THR A 11 12.42 -8.45 -4.52
N LEU A 12 11.37 -8.77 -5.26
CA LEU A 12 11.40 -9.51 -6.52
C LEU A 12 11.02 -8.58 -7.66
N VAL A 13 11.82 -8.59 -8.73
CA VAL A 13 11.60 -7.74 -9.91
C VAL A 13 11.34 -8.63 -11.12
N ASN A 14 10.15 -8.52 -11.69
CA ASN A 14 9.80 -9.13 -12.95
C ASN A 14 10.07 -8.11 -14.05
N TYR A 15 10.94 -8.48 -14.99
CA TYR A 15 11.32 -7.63 -16.10
C TYR A 15 11.46 -8.43 -17.39
N THR A 16 11.38 -7.74 -18.52
CA THR A 16 11.78 -8.28 -19.83
C THR A 16 13.06 -7.61 -20.27
N ASP A 17 13.93 -8.37 -20.93
CA ASP A 17 15.13 -7.86 -21.57
C ASP A 17 15.22 -8.38 -23.01
N ALA A 18 14.74 -7.54 -23.93
CA ALA A 18 14.76 -7.80 -25.38
C ALA A 18 15.45 -6.62 -26.10
N GLY A 19 16.65 -6.26 -25.64
CA GLY A 19 17.42 -5.10 -26.11
C GLY A 19 17.08 -3.79 -25.38
N SER A 20 16.03 -3.78 -24.56
CA SER A 20 15.76 -2.74 -23.57
C SER A 20 15.19 -3.35 -22.31
N LEU A 21 15.79 -3.04 -21.16
CA LEU A 21 15.31 -3.48 -19.86
C LEU A 21 13.97 -2.79 -19.56
N ARG A 22 12.92 -3.58 -19.36
CA ARG A 22 11.58 -3.07 -18.98
C ARG A 22 11.09 -3.80 -17.75
N ILE A 23 10.95 -3.06 -16.66
CA ILE A 23 10.35 -3.59 -15.43
C ILE A 23 8.84 -3.67 -15.65
N GLN A 24 8.27 -4.83 -15.37
CA GLN A 24 6.82 -5.08 -15.47
C GLN A 24 6.17 -5.00 -14.09
N ARG A 25 6.82 -5.60 -13.09
CA ARG A 25 6.29 -5.70 -11.73
C ARG A 25 7.40 -5.77 -10.70
N ILE A 26 7.17 -5.13 -9.56
CA ILE A 26 7.95 -5.33 -8.34
C ILE A 26 7.03 -5.94 -7.27
N MET A 27 7.49 -6.99 -6.62
CA MET A 27 6.85 -7.55 -5.42
C MET A 27 7.80 -7.36 -4.24
N ALA A 28 7.30 -6.78 -3.15
CA ALA A 28 8.07 -6.44 -1.97
C ALA A 28 7.40 -7.04 -0.72
N THR A 29 8.20 -7.60 0.18
CA THR A 29 7.71 -8.33 1.36
C THR A 29 8.62 -8.13 2.56
N GLY A 30 8.08 -8.33 3.76
CA GLY A 30 8.86 -8.28 5.01
C GLY A 30 8.97 -6.85 5.54
N GLY A 31 7.85 -6.15 5.61
CA GLY A 31 7.78 -4.75 6.02
C GLY A 31 8.17 -3.83 4.87
N VAL A 32 7.17 -3.33 4.16
CA VAL A 32 7.34 -2.42 3.04
C VAL A 32 7.12 -0.99 3.51
N ASN A 33 7.98 -0.08 3.06
CA ASN A 33 7.78 1.36 3.14
C ASN A 33 7.86 1.98 1.75
N VAL A 34 6.91 2.85 1.41
CA VAL A 34 6.83 3.57 0.13
C VAL A 34 6.73 5.05 0.42
N GLN A 35 7.64 5.85 -0.17
CA GLN A 35 7.65 7.31 -0.06
C GLN A 35 7.38 7.93 -1.44
N ARG A 36 6.42 8.85 -1.52
CA ARG A 36 6.11 9.66 -2.70
C ARG A 36 5.83 11.11 -2.28
N GLY A 37 6.74 12.02 -2.56
CA GLY A 37 6.61 13.41 -2.11
C GLY A 37 6.51 13.49 -0.59
N SER A 38 5.43 14.05 -0.05
CA SER A 38 5.13 14.11 1.39
C SER A 38 4.31 12.93 1.91
N GLU A 39 3.99 11.96 1.06
CA GLU A 39 3.21 10.77 1.41
C GLU A 39 4.12 9.59 1.73
N THR A 40 3.91 8.99 2.91
CA THR A 40 4.54 7.74 3.33
C THR A 40 3.46 6.68 3.48
N ALA A 41 3.65 5.51 2.86
CA ALA A 41 2.79 4.34 3.03
C ALA A 41 3.62 3.16 3.54
N SER A 42 3.04 2.35 4.41
CA SER A 42 3.66 1.13 4.92
C SER A 42 2.66 0.00 4.99
N GLY A 43 3.17 -1.24 4.96
CA GLY A 43 2.39 -2.48 5.08
C GLY A 43 3.29 -3.71 5.03
N ASP A 44 2.72 -4.90 5.19
CA ASP A 44 3.51 -6.14 5.24
C ASP A 44 4.09 -6.51 3.87
N ASN A 45 3.27 -6.31 2.83
CA ASN A 45 3.58 -6.66 1.44
C ASN A 45 3.17 -5.53 0.50
N ALA A 46 3.82 -5.45 -0.66
CA ALA A 46 3.42 -4.57 -1.74
C ALA A 46 3.67 -5.17 -3.13
N VAL A 47 2.83 -4.76 -4.08
CA VAL A 47 3.01 -5.01 -5.51
C VAL A 47 2.95 -3.69 -6.25
N TYR A 48 3.98 -3.38 -7.03
CA TYR A 48 3.93 -2.29 -8.00
C TYR A 48 3.82 -2.87 -9.41
N ASP A 49 2.70 -2.61 -10.08
CA ASP A 49 2.48 -2.93 -11.49
C ASP A 49 2.82 -1.71 -12.36
N PHE A 50 3.90 -1.80 -13.13
CA PHE A 50 4.42 -0.68 -13.94
C PHE A 50 3.50 -0.35 -15.12
N ASN A 51 2.86 -1.36 -15.71
CA ASN A 51 1.97 -1.18 -16.85
C ASN A 51 0.72 -0.39 -16.42
N ARG A 52 0.14 -0.76 -15.28
CA ARG A 52 -1.05 -0.10 -14.72
C ARG A 52 -0.72 1.17 -13.95
N ARG A 53 0.56 1.37 -13.58
CA ARG A 53 1.03 2.44 -12.69
C ARG A 53 0.31 2.41 -11.33
N ILE A 54 0.11 1.22 -10.78
CA ILE A 54 -0.60 0.99 -9.51
C ILE A 54 0.31 0.33 -8.48
N ILE A 55 0.39 0.90 -7.28
CA ILE A 55 0.98 0.26 -6.12
C ILE A 55 -0.15 -0.27 -5.23
N THR A 56 -0.11 -1.54 -4.86
CA THR A 56 -1.00 -2.13 -3.86
C THR A 56 -0.18 -2.56 -2.66
N LEU A 57 -0.51 -2.06 -1.46
CA LEU A 57 0.01 -2.54 -0.18
C LEU A 57 -1.07 -3.37 0.51
N SER A 58 -0.66 -4.36 1.28
CA SER A 58 -1.56 -5.24 2.05
C SER A 58 -0.95 -5.69 3.36
N GLY A 59 -1.80 -5.84 4.37
CA GLY A 59 -1.42 -6.20 5.73
C GLY A 59 -0.84 -5.02 6.50
N ASN A 60 -1.34 -4.78 7.72
CA ASN A 60 -0.91 -3.69 8.61
C ASN A 60 -0.69 -2.35 7.90
N VAL A 61 -1.62 -1.96 7.03
CA VAL A 61 -1.43 -0.80 6.15
C VAL A 61 -1.56 0.48 6.96
N ARG A 62 -0.57 1.37 6.80
CA ARG A 62 -0.59 2.73 7.33
C ARG A 62 -0.13 3.74 6.29
N LEU A 63 -1.00 4.69 5.97
CA LEU A 63 -0.76 5.83 5.10
C LEU A 63 -0.63 7.09 5.94
N ARG A 64 0.36 7.92 5.64
CA ARG A 64 0.54 9.25 6.22
C ARG A 64 0.73 10.27 5.11
N ARG A 65 -0.06 11.34 5.12
CA ARG A 65 0.04 12.46 4.17
C ARG A 65 0.03 13.76 4.94
N GLY A 66 1.20 14.41 5.06
CA GLY A 66 1.35 15.54 5.98
C GLY A 66 1.06 15.09 7.42
N SER A 67 0.02 15.68 8.01
CA SER A 67 -0.47 15.37 9.37
C SER A 67 -1.61 14.35 9.39
N ASP A 68 -2.15 13.98 8.22
CA ASP A 68 -3.24 13.00 8.13
C ASP A 68 -2.69 11.58 8.19
N THR A 69 -3.41 10.70 8.88
CA THR A 69 -3.10 9.27 8.95
C THR A 69 -4.31 8.41 8.65
N LEU A 70 -4.11 7.33 7.89
CA LEU A 70 -5.10 6.31 7.62
C LEU A 70 -4.50 4.93 7.86
N ASN A 71 -5.23 4.04 8.53
CA ASN A 71 -4.86 2.66 8.76
C ASN A 71 -5.93 1.72 8.20
N GLY A 72 -5.51 0.57 7.66
CA GLY A 72 -6.42 -0.43 7.10
C GLY A 72 -5.74 -1.75 6.77
N GLY A 73 -6.44 -2.61 6.04
CA GLY A 73 -5.93 -3.90 5.58
C GLY A 73 -5.29 -3.85 4.19
N ARG A 74 -5.70 -2.90 3.34
CA ARG A 74 -5.22 -2.73 1.97
C ARG A 74 -5.15 -1.26 1.58
N LEU A 75 -4.12 -0.89 0.83
CA LEU A 75 -4.00 0.43 0.19
C LEU A 75 -3.71 0.26 -1.29
N VAL A 76 -4.41 1.00 -2.13
CA VAL A 76 -4.14 1.14 -3.56
C VAL A 76 -3.76 2.58 -3.86
N ILE A 77 -2.65 2.76 -4.57
CA ILE A 77 -2.17 4.04 -5.05
C ILE A 77 -2.15 3.98 -6.57
N ASP A 78 -2.96 4.82 -7.20
CA ASP A 78 -2.88 5.08 -8.64
C ASP A 78 -1.92 6.25 -8.87
N LEU A 79 -0.79 5.97 -9.52
CA LEU A 79 0.25 6.96 -9.77
C LEU A 79 -0.07 7.88 -10.96
N VAL A 80 -1.08 7.55 -11.78
CA VAL A 80 -1.55 8.41 -12.87
C VAL A 80 -2.45 9.50 -12.30
N SER A 81 -3.50 9.12 -11.56
CA SER A 81 -4.45 10.07 -10.98
C SER A 81 -3.95 10.70 -9.68
N GLY A 82 -2.98 10.08 -9.01
CA GLY A 82 -2.52 10.47 -7.67
C GLY A 82 -3.45 10.04 -6.54
N VAL A 83 -4.54 9.35 -6.84
CA VAL A 83 -5.53 8.88 -5.86
C VAL A 83 -4.96 7.73 -5.04
N SER A 84 -5.22 7.77 -3.72
CA SER A 84 -4.89 6.72 -2.78
C SER A 84 -6.17 6.27 -2.07
N SER A 85 -6.46 4.97 -2.10
CA SER A 85 -7.66 4.37 -1.51
C SER A 85 -7.26 3.32 -0.49
N VAL A 86 -7.74 3.46 0.74
CA VAL A 86 -7.54 2.51 1.83
C VAL A 86 -8.82 1.73 2.04
N ASP A 87 -8.69 0.41 2.19
CA ASP A 87 -9.77 -0.50 2.51
C ASP A 87 -9.40 -1.29 3.78
N GLY A 88 -10.40 -1.61 4.61
CA GLY A 88 -10.17 -2.28 5.87
C GLY A 88 -10.02 -3.79 5.77
N SER A 89 -10.35 -4.41 4.63
CA SER A 89 -10.21 -5.86 4.46
C SER A 89 -8.74 -6.29 4.53
N ALA A 90 -8.39 -6.98 5.61
CA ALA A 90 -7.21 -7.84 5.63
C ALA A 90 -7.59 -9.11 4.88
N SER A 91 -7.00 -9.32 3.69
CA SER A 91 -7.07 -10.58 2.97
C SER A 91 -6.45 -11.69 3.84
N GLY A 92 -7.25 -12.29 4.71
CA GLY A 92 -6.76 -13.26 5.71
C GLY A 92 -7.81 -13.82 6.69
N SER A 93 -8.97 -13.20 6.89
CA SER A 93 -9.99 -13.74 7.81
C SER A 93 -11.13 -14.42 7.06
N SER A 94 -10.92 -15.65 6.59
CA SER A 94 -12.02 -16.58 6.37
C SER A 94 -12.41 -17.14 7.73
N GLY A 95 -13.30 -16.42 8.43
CA GLY A 95 -13.88 -16.90 9.68
C GLY A 95 -14.80 -18.09 9.38
N VAL A 96 -14.62 -19.18 10.09
CA VAL A 96 -15.56 -20.29 10.14
C VAL A 96 -16.91 -19.73 10.59
N ALA A 97 -17.99 -20.03 9.86
CA ALA A 97 -19.33 -19.59 10.22
C ALA A 97 -19.74 -20.23 11.56
N GLY A 98 -19.61 -19.48 12.67
CA GLY A 98 -20.07 -19.94 13.98
C GLY A 98 -19.31 -19.42 15.19
N GLU A 99 -18.11 -18.87 15.03
CA GLU A 99 -17.34 -18.32 16.17
C GLU A 99 -17.52 -16.80 16.24
N THR A 100 -18.06 -16.29 17.35
CA THR A 100 -18.06 -14.84 17.65
C THR A 100 -16.67 -14.45 18.14
N THR A 101 -15.66 -14.62 17.28
CA THR A 101 -14.41 -13.88 17.43
C THR A 101 -14.74 -12.48 16.99
N THR A 102 -14.66 -11.52 17.92
CA THR A 102 -14.72 -10.09 17.62
C THR A 102 -13.87 -9.84 16.39
N SER A 103 -14.53 -9.61 15.26
CA SER A 103 -13.87 -9.37 13.98
C SER A 103 -13.22 -8.00 14.05
N ASP A 104 -12.08 -7.93 14.73
CA ASP A 104 -11.05 -6.93 14.48
C ASP A 104 -10.53 -7.23 13.08
N GLY A 105 -10.83 -6.49 12.03
CA GLY A 105 -11.53 -5.24 11.94
C GLY A 105 -11.35 -4.87 10.50
N GLY A 106 -12.31 -5.25 9.65
CA GLY A 106 -12.38 -4.88 8.24
C GLY A 106 -12.57 -3.38 8.02
N ARG A 107 -12.15 -2.54 8.97
CA ARG A 107 -12.46 -1.12 9.08
C ARG A 107 -11.23 -0.30 8.74
N VAL A 108 -11.47 0.83 8.11
CA VAL A 108 -10.47 1.90 7.98
C VAL A 108 -10.59 2.80 9.21
N SER A 109 -9.46 3.20 9.77
CA SER A 109 -9.39 4.21 10.84
C SER A 109 -8.40 5.31 10.46
N GLY A 110 -8.48 6.48 11.08
CA GLY A 110 -7.55 7.55 10.75
C GLY A 110 -7.77 8.84 11.53
N THR A 111 -6.83 9.76 11.37
CA THR A 111 -6.89 11.13 11.89
C THR A 111 -6.73 12.10 10.73
N PHE A 112 -7.51 13.16 10.74
CA PHE A 112 -7.46 14.22 9.74
C PHE A 112 -7.22 15.55 10.44
N SER A 113 -6.25 16.31 9.97
CA SER A 113 -5.96 17.65 10.47
C SER A 113 -6.75 18.65 9.65
N VAL A 114 -7.60 19.42 10.32
CA VAL A 114 -8.27 20.57 9.70
C VAL A 114 -7.31 21.76 9.80
N PRO A 115 -6.96 22.44 8.69
CA PRO A 115 -6.12 23.63 8.76
C PRO A 115 -6.82 24.71 9.58
N GLU A 116 -6.13 25.30 10.57
CA GLU A 116 -6.57 26.56 11.18
C GLU A 116 -6.29 27.69 10.18
N SER A 117 -7.32 28.48 9.87
CA SER A 117 -7.30 29.57 8.87
C SER A 117 -6.49 30.77 9.32
#